data_AF-A0A3B9IGJ3-F1
#
_entry.id   AF-A0A3B9IGJ3-F1
#
_cell.length_a   1.000
_cell.length_b   1.000
_cell.length_c   1.000
_cell.angle_alpha   90.00
_cell.angle_beta   90.00
_cell.angle_gamma   90.00
#
_symmetry.space_group_name_H-M   'P 1'
#
loop_
_entity.id
_entity.type
_entity.pdbx_description
1 polymer ?
#
loop_
_entity_poly.entity_id
_entity_poly.type
_entity_poly.pdbx_seq_one_letter_code
_entity_poly.pdbx_strand_id
1 'polypeptide(L)' 'LIVESRSSAIMGQPLNALVWLIGHLKARGESLKPGDLITLGAISRPLPLKEGQVVRAVYTGLPGGPLEAQLSVK' A
#
# COMPACT_ATOMS: atom_id res chain seq x y z
N LEU A 1 8.78 15.21 8.39
CA LEU A 1 8.32 14.46 7.19
C LEU A 1 9.54 13.78 6.58
N ILE A 2 9.56 12.45 6.50
CA ILE A 2 10.73 11.69 5.99
C ILE A 2 10.54 11.22 4.55
N VAL A 3 9.30 11.05 4.11
CA VAL A 3 8.90 10.76 2.74
C VAL A 3 7.47 11.23 2.51
N GLU A 4 7.18 11.68 1.31
CA GLU A 4 5.83 11.93 0.81
C GLU A 4 5.71 11.32 -0.57
N SER A 5 4.57 10.71 -0.88
CA SER A 5 4.30 10.17 -2.21
C SER A 5 2.80 10.12 -2.48
N ARG A 6 2.44 10.05 -3.76
CA ARG A 6 1.07 9.96 -4.23
C ARG A 6 0.75 8.53 -4.61
N SER A 7 -0.50 8.13 -4.41
CA SER A 7 -0.99 6.78 -4.74
C SER A 7 -0.79 6.43 -6.23
N SER A 8 -0.71 7.42 -7.12
CA SER A 8 -0.34 7.24 -8.53
C SER A 8 1.06 6.64 -8.76
N ALA A 9 1.93 6.62 -7.74
CA ALA A 9 3.18 5.86 -7.79
C ALA A 9 2.94 4.35 -7.99
N ILE A 10 1.78 3.83 -7.59
CA ILE A 10 1.35 2.47 -7.88
C ILE A 10 0.78 2.43 -9.30
N MET A 11 1.62 2.05 -10.26
CA MET A 11 1.23 1.78 -11.66
C MET A 11 0.36 2.89 -12.30
N GLY A 12 0.64 4.16 -12.00
CA GLY A 12 -0.12 5.33 -12.48
C GLY A 12 -1.45 5.56 -11.75
N GLN A 13 -2.17 4.48 -11.42
CA GLN A 13 -3.40 4.49 -10.63
C GLN A 13 -3.45 3.20 -9.79
N PRO A 14 -3.71 3.26 -8.46
CA PRO A 14 -3.62 2.08 -7.57
C PRO A 14 -4.43 0.86 -8.01
N LEU A 15 -5.61 1.06 -8.59
CA LEU A 15 -6.47 -0.05 -9.03
C LEU A 15 -5.90 -0.82 -10.23
N ASN A 16 -4.94 -0.26 -10.97
CA ASN A 16 -4.26 -0.99 -12.05
C ASN A 16 -3.48 -2.21 -11.51
N ALA A 17 -2.93 -2.11 -10.29
CA ALA A 17 -2.27 -3.25 -9.65
C ALA A 17 -3.23 -4.42 -9.40
N LEU A 18 -4.48 -4.11 -8.98
CA LEU A 18 -5.52 -5.12 -8.78
C LEU A 18 -5.97 -5.75 -10.09
N VAL A 19 -6.19 -4.94 -11.13
CA VAL A 19 -6.56 -5.44 -12.47
C VAL A 19 -5.49 -6.39 -13.02
N TRP A 20 -4.22 -6.01 -12.89
CA TRP A 20 -3.09 -6.86 -13.29
C TRP A 20 -3.08 -8.18 -12.50
N LEU A 21 -3.22 -8.11 -11.18
CA LEU A 21 -3.20 -9.30 -10.30
C LEU A 21 -4.31 -10.29 -10.67
N ILE A 22 -5.54 -9.80 -10.88
CA ILE A 22 -6.68 -10.63 -11.29
C ILE A 22 -6.40 -11.33 -12.62
N GLY A 23 -5.84 -10.60 -13.60
CA GLY A 23 -5.45 -11.19 -14.89
C GLY A 23 -4.39 -12.27 -14.73
N HIS A 24 -3.39 -12.04 -13.87
CA HIS A 24 -2.31 -12.99 -13.58
C HIS A 24 -2.82 -14.27 -12.91
N LEU A 25 -3.69 -14.15 -11.90
CA LEU A 25 -4.30 -15.30 -11.21
C LEU A 25 -5.17 -16.11 -12.16
N LYS A 26 -5.99 -15.44 -12.98
CA LYS A 26 -6.86 -16.11 -13.96
C LYS A 26 -6.06 -16.95 -14.95
N ALA A 27 -4.91 -16.46 -15.41
CA ALA A 27 -4.02 -17.22 -16.31
C ALA A 27 -3.47 -18.51 -15.67
N ARG A 28 -3.48 -18.62 -14.34
CA ARG A 28 -3.05 -19.78 -13.56
C ARG A 28 -4.22 -20.67 -13.10
N GLY A 29 -5.45 -20.33 -13.47
CA GLY A 29 -6.66 -21.02 -12.97
C GLY A 29 -6.99 -20.69 -11.51
N GLU A 30 -6.44 -19.61 -10.97
CA GLU A 30 -6.66 -19.14 -9.60
C GLU A 30 -7.63 -17.94 -9.59
N SER A 31 -8.26 -17.69 -8.44
CA SER A 31 -9.13 -16.53 -8.23
C SER A 31 -9.03 -15.99 -6.80
N LEU A 32 -9.30 -14.69 -6.67
CA LEU A 32 -9.52 -14.06 -5.36
C LEU A 32 -10.87 -14.52 -4.78
N LYS A 33 -10.94 -14.59 -3.46
CA LYS A 33 -12.13 -14.97 -2.72
C LYS A 33 -12.78 -13.75 -2.07
N PRO A 34 -14.11 -13.76 -1.87
CA PRO A 34 -14.77 -12.74 -1.07
C PRO A 34 -14.12 -12.64 0.32
N GLY A 35 -13.77 -11.42 0.73
CA GLY A 35 -13.12 -11.16 2.01
C GLY A 35 -11.59 -11.09 1.97
N ASP A 36 -10.95 -11.41 0.83
CA ASP A 36 -9.49 -11.28 0.71
C ASP A 36 -9.06 -9.81 0.87
N LEU A 37 -8.02 -9.60 1.70
CA LEU A 37 -7.35 -8.30 1.83
C LEU A 37 -6.16 -8.25 0.88
N ILE A 38 -6.20 -7.29 -0.05
CA ILE A 38 -5.18 -7.15 -1.09
C ILE A 38 -4.37 -5.89 -0.85
N THR A 39 -3.05 -6.04 -0.72
CA THR A 39 -2.13 -4.90 -0.80
C THR A 39 -1.94 -4.49 -2.25
N LEU A 40 -2.03 -3.19 -2.53
CA LEU A 40 -1.81 -2.64 -3.88
C LEU A 40 -0.33 -2.38 -4.18
N GLY A 41 0.55 -2.65 -3.22
CA GLY A 41 1.99 -2.40 -3.32
C GLY A 41 2.45 -1.16 -2.55
N ALA A 42 3.75 -0.88 -2.62
CA ALA A 42 4.36 0.22 -1.91
C ALA A 42 4.17 1.56 -2.67
N ILE A 43 3.71 2.58 -1.96
CA ILE A 43 3.53 3.94 -2.52
C ILE A 43 4.87 4.72 -2.53
N SER A 44 5.87 4.27 -1.77
CA SER A 44 7.19 4.89 -1.70
C SER A 44 8.30 3.84 -1.69
N ARG A 45 9.54 4.29 -1.90
CA ARG A 45 10.71 3.42 -1.75
C ARG A 45 10.86 3.00 -0.28
N PRO A 46 11.30 1.76 0.01
CA PRO A 46 11.63 1.35 1.36
C PRO A 46 12.63 2.32 2.00
N LEU A 47 12.38 2.68 3.25
CA LEU A 47 13.25 3.57 4.01
C LEU A 47 14.07 2.74 5.00
N PRO A 48 15.37 3.04 5.18
CA PRO A 48 16.15 2.42 6.24
C PRO A 48 15.59 2.86 7.60
N LEU A 49 15.24 1.88 8.43
CA LEU A 49 14.75 2.11 9.79
C LEU A 49 15.88 1.89 10.79
N LYS A 50 15.93 2.71 11.84
CA LYS A 50 16.87 2.56 12.96
C LYS A 50 16.14 2.00 14.18
N GLU A 51 16.85 1.23 14.99
CA GLU A 51 16.36 0.78 16.29
C GLU A 51 15.93 1.98 17.15
N GLY A 52 14.82 1.84 17.87
CA GLY A 52 14.24 2.91 18.69
C GLY A 52 13.52 4.00 17.87
N GLN A 53 13.54 3.94 16.53
CA GLN A 53 12.83 4.90 15.70
C GLN A 53 11.32 4.70 15.78
N VAL A 54 10.58 5.80 15.90
CA VAL A 54 9.13 5.82 15.75
C VAL A 54 8.79 6.34 14.35
N VAL A 55 8.00 5.57 13.62
CA VAL A 55 7.55 5.92 12.27
C VAL A 55 6.04 6.11 12.29
N ARG A 56 5.58 7.24 11.75
CA ARG A 56 4.16 7.56 11.56
C ARG A 56 3.88 7.74 10.07
N ALA A 57 2.88 7.02 9.58
CA ALA A 57 2.32 7.16 8.24
C ALA A 57 0.94 7.83 8.34
N VAL A 58 0.71 8.85 7.53
CA VAL A 58 -0.57 9.56 7.44
C VAL A 58 -1.06 9.46 6.01
N TYR A 59 -2.25 8.89 5.83
CA TYR A 59 -2.94 8.77 4.56
C TYR A 59 -4.04 9.82 4.50
N THR A 60 -3.99 10.67 3.48
CA THR A 60 -4.98 11.73 3.26
C THR A 60 -5.81 11.44 2.01
N GLY A 61 -6.97 12.08 1.89
CA GLY A 61 -7.85 11.92 0.73
C GLY A 61 -8.68 10.62 0.71
N LEU A 62 -8.66 9.86 1.81
CA LEU A 62 -9.54 8.70 1.99
C LEU A 62 -10.94 9.14 2.47
N PRO A 63 -12.00 8.36 2.16
CA PRO A 63 -13.31 8.56 2.77
C PRO A 63 -13.22 8.53 4.30
N GLY A 64 -13.92 9.44 4.97
CA GLY A 64 -13.91 9.53 6.43
C GLY A 64 -12.76 10.36 7.02
N GLY A 65 -11.87 10.91 6.20
CA GLY A 65 -10.79 11.80 6.63
C GLY A 65 -9.42 11.14 6.67
N PRO A 66 -8.40 11.81 7.24
CA PRO A 66 -7.05 11.25 7.35
C PRO A 66 -7.03 9.97 8.19
N LEU A 67 -6.30 8.96 7.71
CA LEU A 67 -6.02 7.73 8.44
C LEU A 67 -4.56 7.72 8.86
N GLU A 68 -4.28 7.25 10.08
CA GLU A 68 -2.93 7.23 10.63
C GLU A 68 -2.53 5.84 11.12
N ALA A 69 -1.27 5.49 10.90
CA ALA A 69 -0.64 4.30 11.47
C ALA A 69 0.72 4.67 12.03
N GLN A 70 1.08 4.07 13.17
CA GLN A 70 2.36 4.30 13.84
C GLN A 70 2.98 2.98 14.26
N LEU A 71 4.30 2.88 14.13
CA LEU A 71 5.07 1.74 14.62
C LEU A 71 6.34 2.23 15.32
N SER A 72 6.76 1.47 16.34
CA SER A 72 8.05 1.64 17.00
C SER A 72 8.96 0.49 16.57
N VAL A 73 10.12 0.85 16.03
CA VAL A 73 11.13 -0.11 15.59
C VAL A 73 11.85 -0.63 16.84
N LYS A 74 11.73 -1.94 17.06
CA LYS A 74 12.45 -2.67 18.10
C LYS A 74 13.74 -3.27 17.54
#